data_AF-A0A3D0RZ03-F1
#
_entry.id   AF-A0A3D0RZ03-F1
#
_cell.length_a   1.000
_cell.length_b   1.000
_cell.length_c   1.000
_cell.angle_alpha   90.00
_cell.angle_beta   90.00
_cell.angle_gamma   90.00
#
_symmetry.space_group_name_H-M   'P 1'
#
loop_
_entity.id
_entity.type
_entity.pdbx_description
1 polymer ?
#
loop_
_entity_poly.entity_id
_entity_poly.type
_entity_poly.pdbx_seq_one_letter_code
_entity_poly.pdbx_strand_id
1 'polypeptide(L)'
;MDELVVNSATAAGAISAKGGNGRLGADSPGADRAGGGGGGGGGGGEIVLIVGKVTGTCPNLLDASGGTGGAAGAGAGALAGAIGVGGLGGRISIFNLSTGETTIVAGAAASGVTGGLCRASV
;
A
#
# COMPACT_ATOMS: atom_id res chain seq x y z
N MET A 1 -29.38 -8.96 4.82
CA MET A 1 -28.47 -7.88 5.27
C MET A 1 -27.11 -8.54 5.41
N ASP A 2 -26.17 -8.15 4.57
CA ASP A 2 -24.89 -8.85 4.45
C ASP A 2 -23.93 -8.39 5.56
N GLU A 3 -23.18 -9.32 6.15
CA GLU A 3 -22.33 -9.10 7.34
C GLU A 3 -20.85 -9.20 6.99
N LEU A 4 -20.04 -8.27 7.50
CA LEU A 4 -18.58 -8.37 7.47
C LEU A 4 -18.10 -8.98 8.79
N VAL A 5 -17.63 -10.23 8.72
CA VAL A 5 -17.10 -10.96 9.88
C VAL A 5 -15.56 -10.94 9.84
N VAL A 6 -14.94 -10.50 10.93
CA VAL A 6 -13.47 -10.50 11.10
C VAL A 6 -13.08 -11.05 12.47
N ASN A 7 -11.89 -11.63 12.56
CA ASN A 7 -11.38 -12.20 13.81
C ASN A 7 -9.84 -12.11 13.88
N SER A 8 -9.25 -12.67 14.95
CA SER A 8 -7.80 -12.66 15.17
C SER A 8 -6.99 -13.46 14.13
N ALA A 9 -7.63 -14.34 13.36
CA ALA A 9 -7.00 -15.07 12.25
C ALA A 9 -7.16 -14.34 10.91
N THR A 10 -8.00 -13.30 10.83
CA THR A 10 -8.07 -12.45 9.65
C THR A 10 -6.72 -11.76 9.46
N ALA A 11 -6.13 -11.93 8.27
CA ALA A 11 -4.84 -11.34 7.96
C ALA A 11 -4.90 -9.81 8.00
N ALA A 12 -3.81 -9.18 8.46
CA ALA A 12 -3.63 -7.75 8.30
C ALA A 12 -3.65 -7.40 6.80
N GLY A 13 -4.34 -6.31 6.44
CA GLY A 13 -4.51 -5.86 5.06
C GLY A 13 -5.42 -6.75 4.22
N ALA A 14 -6.28 -7.59 4.83
CA ALA A 14 -7.22 -8.44 4.09
C ALA A 14 -8.15 -7.66 3.15
N ILE A 15 -8.45 -6.40 3.49
CA ILE A 15 -9.09 -5.45 2.57
C ILE A 15 -8.02 -4.47 2.11
N SER A 16 -7.56 -4.62 0.88
CA SER A 16 -6.42 -3.89 0.36
C SER A 16 -6.78 -3.05 -0.87
N ALA A 17 -6.55 -1.75 -0.75
CA ALA A 17 -6.50 -0.80 -1.86
C ALA A 17 -5.05 -0.39 -2.15
N LYS A 18 -4.08 -1.28 -1.86
CA LYS A 18 -2.65 -0.96 -1.93
C LYS A 18 -2.14 -0.80 -3.36
N GLY A 19 -1.20 0.12 -3.55
CA GLY A 19 -0.48 0.30 -4.80
C GLY A 19 0.61 -0.75 -5.04
N GLY A 20 0.87 -1.10 -6.31
CA GLY A 20 1.91 -2.08 -6.68
C GLY A 20 3.33 -1.53 -6.55
N ASN A 21 4.30 -2.36 -6.19
CA ASN A 21 5.69 -1.92 -6.07
C ASN A 21 6.34 -1.68 -7.44
N GLY A 22 7.25 -0.70 -7.48
CA GLY A 22 8.10 -0.43 -8.62
C GLY A 22 9.13 -1.53 -8.85
N ARG A 23 9.53 -1.72 -10.10
CA ARG A 23 10.54 -2.73 -10.48
C ARG A 23 11.95 -2.26 -10.16
N LEU A 24 12.84 -3.21 -9.92
CA LEU A 24 14.28 -2.93 -9.82
C LEU A 24 14.81 -2.37 -11.14
N GLY A 25 15.74 -1.43 -11.04
CA GLY A 25 16.53 -0.97 -12.17
C GLY A 25 17.45 -2.07 -12.69
N ALA A 26 17.77 -2.04 -13.98
CA ALA A 26 18.66 -3.02 -14.59
C ALA A 26 20.12 -2.75 -14.21
N ASP A 27 20.87 -3.81 -13.92
CA ASP A 27 22.31 -3.71 -13.69
C ASP A 27 23.07 -3.52 -15.01
N SER A 28 24.15 -2.73 -14.97
CA SER A 28 25.03 -2.47 -16.12
C SER A 28 26.37 -3.20 -15.93
N PRO A 29 26.73 -4.17 -16.82
CA PRO A 29 27.96 -4.94 -16.67
C PRO A 29 29.23 -4.22 -17.17
N GLY A 30 29.10 -3.09 -17.87
CA GLY A 30 30.24 -2.33 -18.40
C GLY A 30 30.79 -1.32 -17.41
N ALA A 31 32.12 -1.28 -17.24
CA ALA A 31 32.83 -0.47 -16.23
C ALA A 31 32.61 1.05 -16.31
N ASP A 32 32.14 1.56 -17.45
CA ASP A 32 31.91 3.00 -17.67
C ASP A 32 30.41 3.35 -17.75
N ARG A 33 29.52 2.42 -17.38
CA ARG A 33 28.07 2.60 -17.50
C ARG A 33 27.40 2.58 -16.13
N ALA A 34 26.62 3.63 -15.86
CA ALA A 34 25.75 3.67 -14.69
C ALA A 34 24.67 2.57 -14.76
N GLY A 35 24.20 2.13 -13.60
CA GLY A 35 23.04 1.25 -13.50
C GLY A 35 21.74 1.95 -13.90
N GLY A 36 20.73 1.17 -14.30
CA GLY A 36 19.41 1.68 -14.65
C GLY A 36 18.63 2.22 -13.44
N GLY A 37 17.75 3.19 -13.67
CA GLY A 37 16.87 3.71 -12.62
C GLY A 37 15.79 2.70 -12.20
N GLY A 38 15.41 2.75 -10.92
CA GLY A 38 14.30 1.96 -10.39
C GLY A 38 12.94 2.48 -10.88
N GLY A 39 11.99 1.57 -11.11
CA GLY A 39 10.63 1.93 -11.50
C GLY A 39 9.85 2.61 -10.37
N GLY A 40 8.93 3.50 -10.71
CA GLY A 40 8.04 4.13 -9.72
C GLY A 40 7.05 3.13 -9.11
N GLY A 41 6.65 3.38 -7.87
CA GLY A 41 5.55 2.66 -7.21
C GLY A 41 4.19 3.11 -7.73
N GLY A 42 3.26 2.17 -7.87
CA GLY A 42 1.87 2.44 -8.24
C GLY A 42 1.10 3.13 -7.11
N GLY A 43 0.13 3.97 -7.48
CA GLY A 43 -0.82 4.53 -6.51
C GLY A 43 -1.76 3.46 -5.96
N GLY A 44 -2.24 3.65 -4.74
CA GLY A 44 -3.34 2.87 -4.19
C GLY A 44 -4.66 3.15 -4.91
N GLY A 45 -5.59 2.19 -4.83
CA GLY A 45 -6.93 2.28 -5.38
C GLY A 45 -7.93 2.91 -4.41
N GLU A 46 -9.21 2.87 -4.81
CA GLU A 46 -10.32 3.23 -3.93
C GLU A 46 -11.25 2.03 -3.72
N ILE A 47 -11.60 1.76 -2.47
CA ILE A 47 -12.60 0.77 -2.09
C ILE A 47 -13.70 1.45 -1.29
N VAL A 48 -14.94 1.19 -1.67
CA VAL A 48 -16.13 1.57 -0.90
C VAL A 48 -16.92 0.31 -0.57
N LEU A 49 -17.11 0.06 0.72
CA LEU A 49 -17.85 -1.07 1.25
C LEU A 49 -19.10 -0.56 1.96
N ILE A 50 -20.25 -1.12 1.61
CA ILE A 50 -21.51 -0.87 2.30
C ILE A 50 -21.93 -2.19 2.91
N VAL A 51 -21.95 -2.27 4.24
CA VAL A 51 -22.17 -3.52 4.98
C VAL A 51 -23.34 -3.36 5.94
N GLY A 52 -24.12 -4.43 6.12
CA GLY A 52 -25.25 -4.45 7.06
C GLY A 52 -24.77 -4.29 8.51
N LYS A 53 -23.73 -5.04 8.90
CA LYS A 53 -23.01 -4.89 10.18
C LYS A 53 -21.58 -5.41 10.07
N VAL A 54 -20.72 -4.98 11.00
CA VAL A 54 -19.38 -5.51 11.20
C VAL A 54 -19.34 -6.28 12.53
N THR A 55 -18.83 -7.50 12.52
CA THR A 55 -18.71 -8.32 13.73
C THR A 55 -17.27 -8.76 13.94
N GLY A 56 -16.82 -8.62 15.20
CA GLY A 56 -15.46 -8.93 15.61
C GLY A 56 -14.50 -7.76 15.40
N THR A 57 -13.23 -7.97 15.76
CA THR A 57 -12.17 -6.97 15.65
C THR A 57 -10.91 -7.60 15.08
N CYS A 58 -10.27 -6.88 14.16
CA CYS A 58 -8.99 -7.27 13.59
C CYS A 58 -8.14 -5.99 13.46
N PRO A 59 -7.04 -5.85 14.23
CA PRO A 59 -6.15 -4.73 14.06
C PRO A 59 -5.50 -4.79 12.68
N ASN A 60 -5.38 -3.63 12.01
CA ASN A 60 -4.78 -3.52 10.68
C ASN A 60 -5.54 -4.28 9.57
N LEU A 61 -6.86 -4.46 9.68
CA LEU A 61 -7.68 -5.09 8.63
C LEU A 61 -7.58 -4.40 7.25
N LEU A 62 -7.41 -3.07 7.26
CA LEU A 62 -7.47 -2.20 6.08
C LEU A 62 -6.06 -1.77 5.68
N ASP A 63 -5.69 -1.96 4.41
CA ASP A 63 -4.43 -1.47 3.84
C ASP A 63 -4.68 -0.63 2.59
N ALA A 64 -4.51 0.68 2.73
CA ALA A 64 -4.61 1.63 1.63
C ALA A 64 -3.26 2.21 1.20
N SER A 65 -2.13 1.62 1.59
CA SER A 65 -0.80 2.19 1.32
C SER A 65 -0.49 2.34 -0.18
N GLY A 66 0.35 3.32 -0.53
CA GLY A 66 0.92 3.38 -1.88
C GLY A 66 1.93 2.25 -2.13
N GLY A 67 2.29 2.03 -3.39
CA GLY A 67 3.37 1.10 -3.75
C GLY A 67 4.75 1.72 -3.53
N THR A 68 5.74 0.94 -3.09
CA THR A 68 7.10 1.46 -2.92
C THR A 68 7.77 1.68 -4.28
N GLY A 69 8.66 2.67 -4.39
CA GLY A 69 9.55 2.76 -5.54
C GLY A 69 10.54 1.60 -5.59
N GLY A 70 11.00 1.26 -6.79
CA GLY A 70 12.01 0.23 -7.02
C GLY A 70 13.41 0.74 -6.70
N ALA A 71 14.28 -0.15 -6.22
CA ALA A 71 15.68 0.19 -6.03
C ALA A 71 16.39 0.44 -7.38
N ALA A 72 17.44 1.24 -7.33
CA ALA A 72 18.31 1.46 -8.47
C ALA A 72 19.10 0.20 -8.84
N GLY A 73 19.38 0.03 -10.14
CA GLY A 73 20.36 -0.94 -10.61
C GLY A 73 21.78 -0.51 -10.30
N ALA A 74 22.67 -1.48 -10.11
CA ALA A 74 24.09 -1.25 -9.90
C ALA A 74 24.82 -0.96 -11.23
N GLY A 75 25.77 -0.02 -11.20
CA GLY A 75 26.73 0.21 -12.29
C GLY A 75 28.12 -0.27 -11.89
N ALA A 76 28.85 -0.90 -12.80
CA ALA A 76 30.28 -1.13 -12.61
C ALA A 76 30.99 0.24 -12.57
N GLY A 77 31.75 0.52 -11.51
CA GLY A 77 32.36 1.84 -11.28
C GLY A 77 31.63 2.75 -10.27
N ALA A 78 30.61 2.25 -9.57
CA ALA A 78 29.93 2.87 -8.41
C ALA A 78 28.88 3.97 -8.69
N LEU A 79 28.54 4.26 -9.95
CA LEU A 79 27.39 5.12 -10.27
C LEU A 79 26.12 4.26 -10.38
N ALA A 80 25.42 4.10 -9.25
CA ALA A 80 24.08 3.51 -9.24
C ALA A 80 23.07 4.41 -9.96
N GLY A 81 22.01 3.80 -10.50
CA GLY A 81 20.87 4.56 -11.02
C GLY A 81 20.13 5.34 -9.93
N ALA A 82 19.14 6.14 -10.32
CA ALA A 82 18.24 6.76 -9.35
C ALA A 82 17.23 5.73 -8.80
N ILE A 83 16.84 5.89 -7.53
CA ILE A 83 15.74 5.10 -6.96
C ILE A 83 14.39 5.56 -7.52
N GLY A 84 13.46 4.62 -7.65
CA GLY A 84 12.07 4.94 -8.00
C GLY A 84 11.38 5.69 -6.88
N VAL A 85 10.46 6.59 -7.25
CA VAL A 85 9.60 7.30 -6.28
C VAL A 85 8.43 6.39 -5.89
N GLY A 86 8.02 6.44 -4.62
CA GLY A 86 6.82 5.74 -4.15
C GLY A 86 5.52 6.31 -4.73
N GLY A 87 4.52 5.45 -4.85
CA GLY A 87 3.17 5.83 -5.26
C GLY A 87 2.37 6.46 -4.13
N LEU A 88 1.34 7.21 -4.50
CA LEU A 88 0.38 7.78 -3.55
C LEU A 88 -0.43 6.69 -2.85
N GLY A 89 -0.91 6.97 -1.64
CA GLY A 89 -1.86 6.08 -0.97
C GLY A 89 -3.23 6.06 -1.63
N GLY A 90 -3.94 4.97 -1.43
CA GLY A 90 -5.34 4.79 -1.81
C GLY A 90 -6.32 5.26 -0.73
N ARG A 91 -7.58 4.83 -0.86
CA ARG A 91 -8.66 5.15 0.07
C ARG A 91 -9.56 3.94 0.28
N ILE A 92 -9.94 3.67 1.52
CA ILE A 92 -10.94 2.65 1.86
C ILE A 92 -12.01 3.31 2.73
N SER A 93 -13.28 3.22 2.32
CA SER A 93 -14.42 3.71 3.09
C SER A 93 -15.39 2.57 3.39
N ILE A 94 -15.77 2.40 4.66
CA ILE A 94 -16.74 1.39 5.09
C ILE A 94 -17.91 2.09 5.73
N PHE A 95 -19.10 1.87 5.19
CA PHE A 95 -20.37 2.34 5.71
C PHE A 95 -21.10 1.18 6.38
N ASN A 96 -21.27 1.26 7.70
CA ASN A 96 -22.02 0.28 8.47
C ASN A 96 -23.48 0.74 8.59
N LEU A 97 -24.39 0.04 7.92
CA LEU A 97 -25.81 0.39 7.92
C LEU A 97 -26.49 0.18 9.28
N SER A 98 -25.97 -0.70 10.13
CA SER A 98 -26.54 -0.95 11.47
C SER A 98 -26.22 0.14 12.49
N THR A 99 -25.07 0.81 12.35
CA THR A 99 -24.65 1.89 13.27
C THR A 99 -24.72 3.27 12.63
N GLY A 100 -24.82 3.36 11.30
CA GLY A 100 -24.70 4.61 10.54
C GLY A 100 -23.27 5.15 10.49
N GLU A 101 -22.29 4.39 10.99
CA GLU A 101 -20.90 4.83 11.07
C GLU A 101 -20.18 4.69 9.74
N THR A 102 -19.22 5.59 9.52
CA THR A 102 -18.30 5.54 8.39
C THR A 102 -16.87 5.44 8.89
N THR A 103 -16.17 4.37 8.54
CA THR A 103 -14.72 4.26 8.72
C THR A 103 -14.02 4.64 7.43
N ILE A 104 -13.15 5.65 7.45
CA ILE A 104 -12.34 6.05 6.29
C ILE A 104 -10.87 5.88 6.62
N VAL A 105 -10.19 5.08 5.79
CA VAL A 105 -8.74 4.95 5.78
C VAL A 105 -8.21 5.63 4.53
N ALA A 106 -7.46 6.71 4.73
CA ALA A 106 -6.64 7.31 3.69
C ALA A 106 -5.22 6.75 3.82
N GLY A 107 -4.71 6.15 2.75
CA GLY A 107 -3.35 5.68 2.68
C GLY A 107 -2.35 6.82 2.62
N ALA A 108 -1.17 6.60 3.20
CA ALA A 108 -0.02 7.45 2.93
C ALA A 108 0.72 6.97 1.67
N ALA A 109 1.42 7.90 1.00
CA ALA A 109 2.39 7.53 -0.03
C ALA A 109 3.46 6.62 0.58
N ALA A 110 3.99 5.69 -0.22
CA ALA A 110 5.07 4.83 0.24
C ALA A 110 6.36 5.64 0.41
N SER A 111 6.69 5.99 1.66
CA SER A 111 8.10 6.13 2.05
C SER A 111 8.71 4.73 1.98
N GLY A 112 10.02 4.56 1.79
CA GLY A 112 10.69 3.26 1.84
C GLY A 112 10.56 2.50 3.18
N VAL A 113 9.62 2.90 4.04
CA VAL A 113 9.18 2.28 5.29
C VAL A 113 7.67 1.99 5.19
N THR A 114 7.29 0.74 5.45
CA THR A 114 5.89 0.31 5.55
C THR A 114 5.23 0.98 6.76
N GLY A 115 4.02 1.53 6.60
CA GLY A 115 3.06 1.71 7.70
C GLY A 115 2.51 3.13 7.88
N GLY A 116 1.28 3.36 7.44
CA GLY A 116 0.42 4.41 7.97
C GLY A 116 -0.55 3.80 8.98
N LEU A 117 -0.61 4.36 10.19
CA LEU A 117 -1.53 3.92 11.25
C LEU A 117 -2.98 4.13 10.80
N CYS A 118 -3.73 3.03 10.66
CA CYS A 118 -5.19 3.10 10.57
C CYS A 118 -5.75 3.11 12.00
N ARG A 119 -6.10 4.30 12.51
CA ARG A 119 -6.99 4.40 13.66
C ARG A 119 -8.43 4.26 13.17
N ALA A 120 -9.02 3.08 13.37
CA ALA A 120 -10.48 3.00 13.46
C ALA A 120 -10.88 3.71 14.75
N SER A 121 -11.48 4.90 14.65
CA SER A 121 -12.24 5.43 15.78
C SER A 121 -13.53 4.62 15.86
N VAL A 122 -13.64 3.86 16.96
CA VAL A 122 -14.92 3.45 17.54
C VAL A 122 -15.74 4.66 17.95
#